data_AF-J9DRA5-F1
#
_entry.id   AF-J9DRA5-F1
#
_cell.length_a   1.000
_cell.length_b   1.000
_cell.length_c   1.000
_cell.angle_alpha   90.00
_cell.angle_beta   90.00
_cell.angle_gamma   90.00
#
_symmetry.space_group_name_H-M   'P 1'
#
loop_
_entity.id
_entity.type
_entity.pdbx_description
1 polymer ?
#
loop_
_entity_poly.entity_id
_entity_poly.type
_entity_poly.pdbx_seq_one_letter_code
_entity_poly.pdbx_strand_id
1 'polypeptide(L)'
;MFGSGFSEQFRDTFEFDEEEEQCSFRLFSIFLHYLSGCGKSCVKITENDIPALLKLSDRYLCTGISSKLLAYESPLRNLISGETLPNYLEVMLSTGSDTCHVLRDACISCLLSDCTEEQMFTTLKVVAGNPVAVDALMEILQTFLLAYCRRRKI
;
A
#
# COMPACT_ATOMS: atom_id res chain seq x y z
N MET A 1 -47.88 0.62 -8.88
CA MET A 1 -46.65 0.64 -9.70
C MET A 1 -45.67 1.59 -9.02
N PHE A 2 -44.71 1.05 -8.28
CA PHE A 2 -43.65 1.85 -7.66
C PHE A 2 -42.58 2.09 -8.72
N GLY A 3 -42.55 3.29 -9.30
CA GLY A 3 -41.45 3.72 -10.14
C GLY A 3 -40.22 3.91 -9.27
N SER A 4 -39.21 3.05 -9.41
CA SER A 4 -37.90 3.28 -8.81
C SER A 4 -37.25 4.45 -9.54
N GLY A 5 -37.25 5.63 -8.91
CA GLY A 5 -36.47 6.78 -9.33
C GLY A 5 -34.99 6.60 -9.02
N PHE A 6 -34.37 5.53 -9.53
CA PHE A 6 -32.92 5.44 -9.61
C PHE A 6 -32.48 6.21 -10.85
N SER A 7 -32.43 7.54 -10.72
CA SER A 7 -31.73 8.38 -11.68
C SER A 7 -30.25 8.25 -11.36
N GLU A 8 -29.55 7.33 -12.02
CA GLU A 8 -28.09 7.40 -12.11
C GLU A 8 -27.76 8.73 -12.79
N GLN A 9 -27.48 9.76 -11.99
CA GLN A 9 -26.87 10.99 -12.48
C GLN A 9 -25.42 10.62 -12.83
N PHE A 10 -25.22 10.15 -14.06
CA PHE A 10 -23.88 10.08 -14.64
C PHE A 10 -23.32 11.50 -14.63
N ARG A 11 -22.40 11.79 -13.71
CA ARG A 11 -21.54 12.96 -13.85
C ARG A 11 -20.62 12.65 -15.02
N ASP A 12 -20.86 13.27 -16.18
CA ASP A 12 -20.09 13.07 -17.41
C ASP A 12 -18.65 13.59 -17.32
N THR A 13 -18.19 14.05 -16.16
CA THR A 13 -16.84 14.60 -15.98
C THR A 13 -16.29 14.19 -14.62
N PHE A 14 -15.15 13.51 -14.65
CA PHE A 14 -14.33 13.26 -13.46
C PHE A 14 -13.55 14.54 -13.14
N GLU A 15 -13.73 15.07 -11.94
CA GLU A 15 -12.96 16.18 -11.41
C GLU A 15 -12.00 15.62 -10.37
N PHE A 16 -10.70 15.87 -10.57
CA PHE A 16 -9.67 15.39 -9.66
C PHE A 16 -9.57 16.28 -8.43
N ASP A 17 -9.59 15.67 -7.25
CA ASP A 17 -9.39 16.33 -5.96
C ASP A 17 -8.29 15.62 -5.15
N GLU A 18 -7.28 16.36 -4.68
CA GLU A 18 -6.12 15.77 -3.98
C GLU A 18 -6.49 15.22 -2.59
N GLU A 19 -7.46 15.83 -1.91
CA GLU A 19 -7.88 15.40 -0.58
C GLU A 19 -8.71 14.12 -0.68
N GLU A 20 -9.63 14.03 -1.64
CA GLU A 20 -10.42 12.83 -1.86
C GLU A 20 -9.54 11.66 -2.33
N GLU A 21 -8.61 11.91 -3.25
CA GLU A 21 -7.73 10.88 -3.82
C GLU A 21 -6.53 10.55 -2.94
N GLN A 22 -6.24 11.36 -1.91
CA GLN A 22 -5.12 11.19 -0.98
C GLN A 22 -3.77 11.06 -1.72
N CYS A 23 -3.63 11.74 -2.86
CA CYS A 23 -2.41 11.75 -3.68
C CYS A 23 -2.34 13.02 -4.52
N SER A 24 -1.13 13.34 -5.03
CA SER A 24 -0.96 14.47 -5.93
C SER A 24 -1.44 14.18 -7.35
N PHE A 25 -1.81 15.22 -8.09
CA PHE A 25 -2.20 15.09 -9.50
C PHE A 25 -1.14 14.35 -10.35
N ARG A 26 0.14 14.55 -10.05
CA ARG A 26 1.25 13.83 -10.70
C ARG A 26 1.12 12.31 -10.52
N LEU A 27 0.87 11.85 -9.29
CA LEU A 27 0.75 10.43 -8.97
C LEU A 27 -0.49 9.82 -9.62
N PHE A 28 -1.61 10.54 -9.59
CA PHE A 28 -2.84 10.14 -10.26
C PHE A 28 -2.63 10.01 -11.78
N SER A 29 -1.93 10.96 -12.40
CA SER A 29 -1.58 10.88 -13.82
C SER A 29 -0.69 9.68 -14.13
N ILE A 30 0.32 9.39 -13.30
CA ILE A 30 1.16 8.19 -13.43
C ILE A 30 0.30 6.92 -13.35
N PHE A 31 -0.65 6.87 -12.43
CA PHE A 31 -1.59 5.75 -12.30
C PHE A 31 -2.42 5.54 -13.58
N LEU A 32 -2.98 6.61 -14.17
CA LEU A 32 -3.72 6.55 -15.44
C LEU A 32 -2.85 6.06 -16.61
N HIS A 33 -1.58 6.47 -16.66
CA HIS A 33 -0.62 5.94 -17.64
C HIS A 33 -0.41 4.44 -17.46
N TYR A 34 -0.24 3.96 -16.23
CA TYR A 34 -0.09 2.54 -15.93
C TYR A 34 -1.35 1.73 -16.29
N LEU A 35 -2.53 2.27 -16.00
CA LEU A 35 -3.82 1.68 -16.39
C LEU A 35 -3.93 1.55 -17.91
N SER A 36 -3.48 2.57 -18.63
CA SER A 36 -3.45 2.60 -20.09
C SER A 36 -2.36 1.71 -20.70
N GLY A 37 -1.57 1.01 -19.88
CA GLY A 37 -0.50 0.11 -20.33
C GLY A 37 0.81 0.79 -20.69
N CYS A 38 0.99 2.07 -20.35
CA CYS A 38 2.25 2.77 -20.56
C CYS A 38 3.37 2.17 -19.69
N GLY A 39 4.58 2.10 -20.25
CA GLY A 39 5.77 1.59 -19.57
C GLY A 39 6.75 2.67 -19.11
N LYS A 40 7.95 2.24 -18.73
CA LYS A 40 9.04 3.08 -18.19
C LYS A 40 9.50 4.21 -19.13
N SER A 41 9.22 4.11 -20.43
CA SER A 41 9.54 5.14 -21.42
C SER A 41 8.59 6.34 -21.37
N CYS A 42 7.41 6.18 -20.77
CA CYS A 42 6.38 7.22 -20.70
C CYS A 42 6.33 7.88 -19.32
N VAL A 43 6.45 7.07 -18.26
CA VAL A 43 6.39 7.54 -16.87
C VAL A 43 7.52 6.93 -16.05
N LYS A 44 8.12 7.74 -15.17
CA LYS A 44 9.15 7.30 -14.23
C LYS A 44 8.55 7.21 -12.83
N ILE A 45 8.49 6.00 -12.31
CA ILE A 45 8.15 5.71 -10.91
C ILE A 45 9.42 5.79 -10.06
N THR A 46 9.34 6.50 -8.95
CA THR A 46 10.32 6.45 -7.87
C THR A 46 9.80 5.57 -6.74
N GLU A 47 10.69 5.14 -5.85
CA GLU A 47 10.39 4.28 -4.71
C GLU A 47 9.30 4.90 -3.81
N ASN A 48 9.34 6.21 -3.64
CA ASN A 48 8.37 7.00 -2.88
C ASN A 48 6.98 7.08 -3.55
N ASP A 49 6.88 6.84 -4.86
CA ASP A 49 5.60 6.88 -5.57
C ASP A 49 4.80 5.57 -5.37
N ILE A 50 5.47 4.46 -5.05
CA ILE A 50 4.87 3.13 -5.00
C ILE A 50 3.75 3.01 -3.95
N PRO A 51 3.89 3.48 -2.69
CA PRO A 51 2.82 3.39 -1.71
C PRO A 51 1.51 4.04 -2.19
N ALA A 52 1.59 5.23 -2.77
CA ALA A 52 0.43 5.94 -3.30
C ALA A 52 -0.21 5.19 -4.49
N LEU A 53 0.61 4.65 -5.40
CA LEU A 53 0.11 3.85 -6.52
C LEU A 53 -0.57 2.54 -6.06
N LEU A 54 -0.12 1.96 -4.95
CA LEU A 54 -0.78 0.80 -4.34
C LEU A 54 -2.15 1.18 -3.75
N LYS A 55 -2.25 2.31 -3.03
CA LYS A 55 -3.55 2.82 -2.55
C LYS A 55 -4.52 3.09 -3.69
N LEU A 56 -4.07 3.75 -4.76
CA LEU A 56 -4.89 3.98 -5.96
C LEU A 56 -5.30 2.65 -6.61
N SER A 57 -4.40 1.68 -6.71
CA SER A 57 -4.73 0.38 -7.28
C SER A 57 -5.79 -0.37 -6.48
N ASP A 58 -5.79 -0.26 -5.16
CA ASP A 58 -6.80 -0.84 -4.28
C ASP A 58 -8.13 -0.10 -4.41
N ARG A 59 -8.11 1.25 -4.30
CA ARG A 59 -9.27 2.14 -4.42
C ARG A 59 -10.05 1.93 -5.71
N TYR A 60 -9.35 1.80 -6.84
CA TYR A 60 -9.95 1.60 -8.17
C TYR A 60 -10.03 0.12 -8.58
N LEU A 61 -9.77 -0.82 -7.67
CA LEU A 61 -9.84 -2.28 -7.91
C LEU A 61 -8.96 -2.75 -9.09
N CYS A 62 -7.85 -2.07 -9.31
CA CYS A 62 -6.89 -2.29 -10.39
C CYS A 62 -5.76 -3.24 -9.96
N THR A 63 -6.12 -4.46 -9.53
CA THR A 63 -5.21 -5.45 -8.93
C THR A 63 -4.00 -5.83 -9.81
N GLY A 64 -4.15 -5.74 -11.14
CA GLY A 64 -3.06 -5.99 -12.08
C GLY A 64 -1.90 -4.98 -11.97
N ILE A 65 -2.16 -3.78 -11.46
CA ILE A 65 -1.12 -2.79 -11.14
C ILE A 65 -0.39 -3.18 -9.86
N SER A 66 -1.12 -3.56 -8.81
CA SER A 66 -0.54 -4.02 -7.54
C SER A 66 0.38 -5.21 -7.76
N SER A 67 -0.03 -6.20 -8.57
CA SER A 67 0.80 -7.35 -8.90
C SER A 67 2.08 -6.99 -9.67
N LYS A 68 2.04 -5.97 -10.54
CA LYS A 68 3.23 -5.49 -11.27
C LYS A 68 4.20 -4.73 -10.36
N LEU A 69 3.67 -3.88 -9.49
CA LEU A 69 4.48 -3.11 -8.54
C LEU A 69 5.12 -4.02 -7.48
N LEU A 70 4.37 -5.05 -7.05
CA LEU A 70 4.76 -5.99 -6.00
C LEU A 70 5.33 -7.32 -6.52
N ALA A 71 5.68 -7.42 -7.81
CA ALA A 71 6.18 -8.66 -8.39
C ALA A 71 7.38 -9.22 -7.59
N TYR A 72 7.54 -10.55 -7.52
CA TYR A 72 8.55 -11.21 -6.69
C TYR A 72 10.01 -10.78 -6.96
N GLU A 73 10.31 -10.40 -8.22
CA GLU A 73 11.62 -9.85 -8.62
C GLU A 73 11.73 -8.32 -8.40
N SER A 74 10.67 -7.69 -7.88
CA SER A 74 10.66 -6.27 -7.57
C SER A 74 11.62 -6.01 -6.42
N PRO A 75 12.44 -4.95 -6.48
CA PRO A 75 13.41 -4.62 -5.45
C PRO A 75 12.75 -4.14 -4.15
N LEU A 76 11.46 -4.42 -3.89
CA LEU A 76 10.67 -3.98 -2.73
C LEU A 76 11.40 -4.07 -1.40
N ARG A 77 12.15 -5.16 -1.17
CA ARG A 77 12.95 -5.32 0.06
C ARG A 77 14.03 -4.26 0.22
N ASN A 78 14.56 -3.74 -0.89
CA ASN A 78 15.53 -2.66 -0.91
C ASN A 78 14.86 -1.27 -0.84
N LEU A 79 13.54 -1.19 -1.08
CA LEU A 79 12.77 0.06 -1.06
C LEU A 79 12.24 0.39 0.34
N ILE A 80 12.03 -0.65 1.16
CA ILE A 80 11.54 -0.51 2.52
C ILE A 80 12.72 -0.31 3.45
N SER A 81 12.82 0.89 4.00
CA SER A 81 13.80 1.31 5.00
C SER A 81 13.05 1.96 6.18
N GLY A 82 13.73 2.22 7.29
CA GLY A 82 13.10 2.91 8.42
C GLY A 82 12.50 4.29 8.08
N GLU A 83 12.96 4.93 7.00
CA GLU A 83 12.40 6.21 6.52
C GLU A 83 11.11 6.02 5.71
N THR A 84 11.04 4.98 4.87
CA THR A 84 9.88 4.73 3.99
C THR A 84 8.84 3.82 4.63
N LEU A 85 9.20 3.10 5.70
CA LEU A 85 8.36 2.15 6.41
C LEU A 85 7.00 2.72 6.85
N PRO A 86 6.85 3.96 7.35
CA PRO A 86 5.54 4.50 7.72
C PRO A 86 4.52 4.42 6.57
N ASN A 87 4.94 4.79 5.35
CA ASN A 87 4.07 4.79 4.18
C ASN A 87 3.72 3.36 3.73
N TYR A 88 4.69 2.46 3.76
CA TYR A 88 4.48 1.07 3.36
C TYR A 88 3.67 0.27 4.40
N LEU A 89 3.83 0.56 5.69
CA LEU A 89 3.03 -0.06 6.74
C LEU A 89 1.56 0.35 6.63
N GLU A 90 1.30 1.64 6.37
CA GLU A 90 -0.05 2.13 6.14
C GLU A 90 -0.71 1.39 4.98
N VAL A 91 -0.01 1.27 3.84
CA VAL A 91 -0.51 0.54 2.66
C VAL A 91 -0.80 -0.91 2.99
N MET A 92 0.13 -1.61 3.65
CA MET A 92 -0.03 -3.01 4.02
C MET A 92 -1.28 -3.25 4.87
N LEU A 93 -1.66 -2.30 5.73
CA LEU A 93 -2.81 -2.43 6.63
C LEU A 93 -4.12 -1.90 6.04
N SER A 94 -4.05 -0.95 5.11
CA SER A 94 -5.23 -0.27 4.54
C SER A 94 -5.69 -0.83 3.20
N THR A 95 -4.79 -1.43 2.44
CA THR A 95 -5.12 -2.08 1.16
C THR A 95 -5.25 -3.58 1.40
N GLY A 96 -6.06 -4.29 0.61
CA GLY A 96 -6.13 -5.78 0.62
C GLY A 96 -4.84 -6.45 0.11
N SER A 97 -3.69 -5.78 0.26
CA SER A 97 -2.36 -6.24 -0.09
C SER A 97 -1.73 -7.13 0.99
N ASP A 98 -2.47 -7.47 2.05
CA ASP A 98 -2.16 -8.57 2.97
C ASP A 98 -1.93 -9.91 2.24
N THR A 99 -2.54 -10.04 1.05
CA THR A 99 -2.30 -11.12 0.08
C THR A 99 -0.87 -11.13 -0.49
N CYS A 100 -0.13 -10.02 -0.44
CA CYS A 100 1.27 -9.95 -0.83
C CYS A 100 2.18 -10.23 0.37
N HIS A 101 2.53 -11.49 0.56
CA HIS A 101 3.48 -11.92 1.60
C HIS A 101 4.83 -11.18 1.52
N VAL A 102 5.26 -10.73 0.34
CA VAL A 102 6.53 -10.02 0.16
C VAL A 102 6.51 -8.64 0.84
N LEU A 103 5.44 -7.86 0.63
CA LEU A 103 5.30 -6.54 1.25
C LEU A 103 5.22 -6.68 2.78
N ARG A 104 4.37 -7.60 3.24
CA ARG A 104 4.21 -7.87 4.67
C ARG A 104 5.52 -8.27 5.33
N ASP A 105 6.20 -9.28 4.79
CA ASP A 105 7.42 -9.79 5.39
C ASP A 105 8.54 -8.73 5.37
N ALA A 106 8.60 -7.88 4.35
CA ALA A 106 9.57 -6.78 4.27
C ALA A 106 9.27 -5.67 5.29
N CYS A 107 8.02 -5.21 5.41
CA CYS A 107 7.62 -4.22 6.42
C CYS A 107 7.91 -4.71 7.84
N ILE A 108 7.53 -5.95 8.16
CA ILE A 108 7.73 -6.52 9.50
C ILE A 108 9.22 -6.77 9.78
N SER A 109 9.99 -7.24 8.80
CA SER A 109 11.45 -7.42 8.98
C SER A 109 12.13 -6.08 9.27
N CYS A 110 11.80 -5.04 8.50
CA CYS A 110 12.35 -3.70 8.67
C CYS A 110 11.95 -3.12 10.03
N LEU A 111 10.68 -3.25 10.43
CA LEU A 111 10.18 -2.81 11.73
C LEU A 111 10.94 -3.48 12.89
N LEU A 112 11.26 -4.77 12.79
CA LEU A 112 11.86 -5.53 13.89
C LEU A 112 13.39 -5.46 13.94
N SER A 113 14.07 -5.22 12.80
CA SER A 113 15.52 -5.42 12.70
C SER A 113 16.29 -4.23 12.15
N ASP A 114 15.66 -3.38 11.34
CA ASP A 114 16.37 -2.38 10.53
C ASP A 114 15.96 -0.93 10.85
N CYS A 115 15.07 -0.72 11.81
CA CYS A 115 14.63 0.60 12.26
C CYS A 115 15.37 1.07 13.52
N THR A 116 15.65 2.37 13.61
CA THR A 116 15.94 3.02 14.88
C THR A 116 14.67 3.14 15.73
N GLU A 117 14.83 3.38 17.04
CA GLU A 117 13.68 3.59 17.95
C GLU A 117 12.77 4.74 17.49
N GLU A 118 13.37 5.83 16.99
CA GLU A 118 12.63 6.99 16.47
C GLU A 118 11.83 6.66 15.20
N GLN A 119 12.43 5.89 14.28
CA GLN A 119 11.75 5.43 13.06
C GLN A 119 10.62 4.45 13.38
N MET A 120 10.85 3.54 14.33
CA MET A 120 9.83 2.62 14.83
C MET A 120 8.66 3.39 15.44
N PHE A 121 8.94 4.37 16.29
CA PHE A 121 7.89 5.18 16.92
C PHE A 121 7.10 6.00 15.90
N THR A 122 7.77 6.59 14.92
CA THR A 122 7.14 7.32 13.81
C THR A 122 6.24 6.42 12.98
N THR A 123 6.71 5.20 12.70
CA THR A 123 5.93 4.18 11.98
C THR A 123 4.69 3.75 12.77
N LEU A 124 4.85 3.44 14.06
CA LEU A 124 3.73 2.98 14.90
C LEU A 124 2.68 4.08 15.14
N LYS A 125 3.06 5.36 15.11
CA LYS A 125 2.10 6.47 15.18
C LYS A 125 1.09 6.45 14.03
N VAL A 126 1.48 5.95 12.85
CA VAL A 126 0.58 5.84 11.69
C VAL A 126 -0.63 4.96 12.00
N VAL A 127 -0.43 3.91 12.81
CA VAL A 127 -1.49 2.94 13.12
C VAL A 127 -2.19 3.23 14.46
N ALA A 128 -1.52 3.95 15.37
CA ALA A 128 -2.01 4.15 16.74
C ALA A 128 -3.39 4.83 16.83
N GLY A 129 -3.78 5.61 15.81
CA GLY A 129 -5.09 6.27 15.76
C GLY A 129 -6.24 5.37 15.29
N ASN A 130 -5.97 4.16 14.80
CA ASN A 130 -6.96 3.26 14.24
C ASN A 130 -6.92 1.90 14.96
N PRO A 131 -7.87 1.60 15.87
CA PRO A 131 -7.90 0.34 16.62
C PRO A 131 -7.87 -0.91 15.73
N VAL A 132 -8.56 -0.88 14.58
CA VAL A 132 -8.58 -2.01 13.63
C VAL A 132 -7.19 -2.23 13.02
N ALA A 133 -6.47 -1.15 12.69
CA ALA A 133 -5.12 -1.25 12.17
C ALA A 133 -4.13 -1.76 13.23
N VAL A 134 -4.33 -1.38 14.50
CA VAL A 134 -3.54 -1.90 15.63
C VAL A 134 -3.76 -3.40 15.79
N ASP A 135 -5.02 -3.85 15.83
CA ASP A 135 -5.35 -5.28 15.98
C ASP A 135 -4.77 -6.10 14.81
N ALA A 136 -4.95 -5.62 13.57
CA ALA A 136 -4.39 -6.26 12.38
C ALA A 136 -2.86 -6.35 12.44
N LEU A 137 -2.18 -5.28 12.87
CA LEU A 137 -0.72 -5.30 13.03
C LEU A 137 -0.29 -6.32 14.09
N MET A 138 -1.00 -6.40 15.22
CA MET A 138 -0.71 -7.35 16.29
C MET A 138 -0.88 -8.80 15.82
N GLU A 139 -1.94 -9.11 15.07
CA GLU A 139 -2.14 -10.44 14.47
C GLU A 139 -1.05 -10.80 13.45
N ILE A 140 -0.66 -9.84 12.61
CA ILE A 140 0.44 -10.02 11.64
C ILE A 140 1.75 -10.29 12.36
N LEU A 141 2.08 -9.52 13.40
CA LEU A 141 3.29 -9.71 14.21
C LEU A 141 3.29 -11.08 14.89
N GLN A 142 2.18 -11.48 15.51
CA GLN A 142 2.06 -12.79 16.13
C GLN A 142 2.28 -13.92 15.12
N THR A 143 1.64 -13.82 13.95
CA THR A 143 1.77 -14.80 12.87
C THR A 143 3.21 -14.87 12.35
N PHE A 144 3.84 -13.72 12.12
CA PHE A 144 5.21 -13.62 11.67
C PHE A 144 6.17 -14.25 12.67
N LEU A 145 6.05 -13.92 13.96
CA LEU A 145 6.87 -14.50 15.03
C LEU A 145 6.68 -16.01 15.14
N LEU A 146 5.44 -16.51 15.07
CA LEU A 146 5.18 -17.95 15.08
C LEU A 146 5.81 -18.67 13.88
N ALA A 147 5.77 -18.07 12.69
CA ALA A 147 6.38 -18.64 11.49
C ALA A 147 7.91 -18.55 11.49
N TYR A 148 8.47 -17.41 11.91
CA TYR A 148 9.90 -17.11 11.85
C TYR A 148 10.68 -17.74 13.02
N CYS A 149 10.16 -17.69 14.25
CA CYS A 149 10.80 -18.32 15.41
C CYS A 149 10.77 -19.85 15.35
N ARG A 150 9.79 -20.46 14.67
CA ARG A 150 9.81 -21.92 14.42
C ARG A 150 10.87 -22.33 13.39
N ARG A 151 11.19 -21.48 12.41
CA ARG A 151 12.22 -21.77 11.39
C ARG A 151 13.66 -21.63 11.89
N ARG A 152 13.91 -20.90 12.98
CA ARG A 152 15.24 -20.76 13.61
C ARG A 152 15.57 -21.84 14.66
N LYS A 153 14.68 -22.80 14.92
CA LYS A 153 14.99 -24.02 15.71
C LYS A 153 15.45 -25.14 14.77
N ILE A 154 16.63 -25.00 14.17
CA ILE A 154 17.44 -26.10 13.61
C ILE A 154 18.89 -25.80 13.94
#